data_AF-A0A317JFB8-F1
#
_entry.id   AF-A0A317JFB8-F1
#
_cell.length_a   1.000
_cell.length_b   1.000
_cell.length_c   1.000
_cell.angle_alpha   90.00
_cell.angle_beta   90.00
_cell.angle_gamma   90.00
#
_symmetry.space_group_name_H-M   'P 1'
#
loop_
_entity.id
_entity.type
_entity.pdbx_description
1 polymer ?
#
loop_
_entity_poly.entity_id
_entity_poly.type
_entity_poly.pdbx_seq_one_letter_code
_entity_poly.pdbx_strand_id
1 'polypeptide(L)'
;MIKQYDTKERILVIGALLIAILLLYLLRHENFFEDLTNTDSRKIGEVTWVENDVRYKANRGFQWRNLQQRRTLYWGDGVFTGKASKAHVVLNDGSEIDLQENSLMIFNPSQKELALNLQFGTFKGTLTVENKLKINTGSGEMIDLSGESATIEIGRDQEGELALKVMSGEIRTPAGVFDQGKSTKLKAALKDKADTKAVEKPKASATPRPSPSPSPSPSPSPTPPQNVVTWSDEKIGEQTIPVDVDNQVLHPAKVDLKWHRAKEVKKVVLQIAQDENFETETTRAEIFSDNYTFETDEPGSYFVRVKSAGDEQAPWSSVHSFNIKKGAVPTMPAPVVQEKHHVVDGQTVTEAKIEWKGIANAPQYLLETSRSTDFSEAKKIKTPATSAVIKDFNRGKTYFRVHALTPGGRIGPASEPGWIDVNPRPAKIEPIPEQRVLGKNPTDPPSVIELKVKWSDLPIAKGYELQISKNPDFVGPGKFKTSSPFGSLKVRDPGDYYLRVRPLDVDLNPLGDFSTPEKVTYVYRIPLAQPKLVEPADHMTMFFQSSDGPFYFTWNAVKQAEWYTIEVATDPDFKQIVTAQRSEAPKYLFNAEIKQTQIYWRVKAYNSERESNWSETRALKMFSGRRATE
;
A
#
# COMPACT_ATOMS: atom_id res chain seq x y z
N MET A 1 -32.47 18.73 -22.10
CA MET A 1 -32.46 17.36 -22.69
C MET A 1 -33.85 16.74 -22.85
N ILE A 2 -34.70 16.62 -21.80
CA ILE A 2 -35.94 15.79 -21.89
C ILE A 2 -36.99 16.27 -22.92
N LYS A 3 -36.98 17.55 -23.35
CA LYS A 3 -37.96 18.09 -24.33
C LYS A 3 -37.92 17.48 -25.74
N GLN A 4 -36.88 16.74 -26.13
CA GLN A 4 -36.74 16.17 -27.48
C GLN A 4 -37.38 14.78 -27.67
N TYR A 5 -37.83 14.13 -26.60
CA TYR A 5 -38.40 12.78 -26.64
C TYR A 5 -39.94 12.80 -26.71
N ASP A 6 -40.54 11.78 -27.34
CA ASP A 6 -41.99 11.55 -27.29
C ASP A 6 -42.46 11.12 -25.88
N THR A 7 -43.76 11.27 -25.63
CA THR A 7 -44.47 10.88 -24.41
C THR A 7 -44.15 9.46 -23.95
N LYS A 8 -44.07 8.49 -24.86
CA LYS A 8 -43.73 7.09 -24.50
C LYS A 8 -42.26 6.93 -24.08
N GLU A 9 -41.36 7.58 -24.79
CA GLU A 9 -39.92 7.57 -24.51
C GLU A 9 -39.61 8.25 -23.17
N ARG A 10 -40.31 9.35 -22.84
CA ARG A 10 -40.17 10.03 -21.54
C ARG A 10 -40.54 9.11 -20.37
N ILE A 11 -41.63 8.35 -20.49
CA ILE A 11 -42.04 7.38 -19.46
C ILE A 11 -40.97 6.30 -19.27
N LEU A 12 -40.43 5.78 -20.38
CA LEU A 12 -39.34 4.79 -20.37
C LEU A 12 -38.06 5.33 -19.70
N VAL A 13 -37.63 6.54 -20.07
CA VAL A 13 -36.44 7.18 -19.50
C VAL A 13 -36.63 7.48 -18.01
N ILE A 14 -37.80 7.99 -17.60
CA ILE A 14 -38.11 8.25 -16.17
C ILE A 14 -38.15 6.93 -15.38
N GLY A 15 -38.77 5.88 -15.92
CA GLY A 15 -38.79 4.55 -15.31
C GLY A 15 -37.40 3.97 -15.11
N ALA A 16 -36.54 4.04 -16.14
CA ALA A 16 -35.15 3.61 -16.05
C ALA A 16 -34.35 4.42 -15.02
N LEU A 17 -34.58 5.73 -14.91
CA LEU A 17 -33.94 6.59 -13.92
C LEU A 17 -34.37 6.26 -12.48
N LEU A 18 -35.65 5.97 -12.26
CA LEU A 18 -36.17 5.53 -10.96
C LEU A 18 -35.61 4.16 -10.56
N ILE A 19 -35.49 3.22 -11.50
CA ILE A 19 -34.85 1.92 -11.26
C ILE A 19 -33.36 2.10 -10.95
N ALA A 20 -32.64 2.96 -11.68
CA ALA A 20 -31.24 3.25 -11.39
C ALA A 20 -31.04 3.89 -10.01
N ILE A 21 -31.92 4.82 -9.61
CA ILE A 21 -31.90 5.43 -8.26
C ILE A 21 -32.20 4.37 -7.18
N LEU A 22 -33.17 3.47 -7.42
CA LEU A 22 -33.47 2.37 -6.50
C LEU A 22 -32.28 1.40 -6.36
N LEU A 23 -31.62 1.05 -7.46
CA LEU A 23 -30.42 0.21 -7.45
C LEU A 23 -29.26 0.89 -6.73
N LEU A 24 -29.03 2.18 -6.94
CA LEU A 24 -28.02 2.96 -6.21
C LEU A 24 -28.36 3.08 -4.71
N TYR A 25 -29.63 3.17 -4.36
CA TYR A 25 -30.10 3.17 -2.97
C TYR A 25 -29.87 1.81 -2.29
N LEU A 26 -30.20 0.71 -2.97
CA LEU A 26 -29.96 -0.66 -2.50
C LEU A 26 -28.46 -1.00 -2.40
N LEU A 27 -27.63 -0.51 -3.34
CA LEU A 27 -26.17 -0.63 -3.27
C LEU A 27 -25.56 0.19 -2.13
N ARG A 28 -26.21 1.29 -1.72
CA ARG A 28 -25.77 2.15 -0.61
C ARG A 28 -26.22 1.63 0.76
N HIS A 29 -27.34 0.90 0.83
CA HIS A 29 -27.82 0.26 2.06
C HIS A 29 -27.39 -1.21 2.12
N GLU A 30 -26.13 -1.44 2.49
CA GLU A 30 -25.51 -2.78 2.54
C GLU A 30 -26.27 -3.83 3.38
N ASN A 31 -27.09 -3.37 4.33
CA ASN A 31 -27.89 -4.23 5.21
C ASN A 31 -29.02 -4.98 4.48
N PHE A 32 -29.51 -4.49 3.32
CA PHE A 32 -30.68 -5.07 2.65
C PHE A 32 -30.47 -6.52 2.20
N PHE A 33 -29.22 -6.90 1.90
CA PHE A 33 -28.86 -8.26 1.52
C PHE A 33 -28.41 -9.13 2.72
N GLU A 34 -28.32 -8.58 3.93
CA GLU A 34 -27.85 -9.32 5.11
C GLU A 34 -28.93 -10.29 5.62
N ASP A 35 -30.19 -9.84 5.75
CA ASP A 35 -31.34 -10.66 6.18
C ASP A 35 -31.65 -11.85 5.25
N LEU A 36 -31.31 -11.76 3.96
CA LEU A 36 -31.57 -12.82 2.97
C LEU A 36 -30.59 -14.01 3.06
N THR A 37 -29.52 -13.91 3.85
CA THR A 37 -28.41 -14.89 3.82
C THR A 37 -28.22 -15.68 5.11
N ASN A 38 -28.88 -15.28 6.21
CA ASN A 38 -28.50 -15.72 7.55
C ASN A 38 -29.65 -16.25 8.42
N THR A 39 -30.78 -16.67 7.80
CA THR A 39 -31.98 -17.15 8.49
C THR A 39 -31.85 -18.51 9.21
N ASP A 40 -30.80 -19.30 8.92
CA ASP A 40 -30.59 -20.65 9.48
C ASP A 40 -29.51 -20.72 10.59
N SER A 41 -28.87 -19.60 10.98
CA SER A 41 -27.72 -19.63 11.89
C SER A 41 -28.08 -19.30 13.34
N ARG A 42 -27.55 -20.09 14.29
CA ARG A 42 -27.79 -19.88 15.73
C ARG A 42 -26.94 -18.71 16.25
N LYS A 43 -27.58 -17.75 16.94
CA LYS A 43 -26.87 -16.68 17.69
C LYS A 43 -25.95 -17.30 18.75
N ILE A 44 -24.75 -16.74 18.91
CA ILE A 44 -23.75 -17.16 19.92
C ILE A 44 -23.40 -16.09 20.93
N GLY A 45 -23.62 -14.83 20.61
CA GLY A 45 -23.24 -13.72 21.45
C GLY A 45 -23.33 -12.40 20.71
N GLU A 46 -22.71 -11.38 21.29
CA GLU A 46 -22.70 -10.03 20.78
C GLU A 46 -21.34 -9.37 21.01
N VAL A 47 -20.93 -8.54 20.04
CA VAL A 47 -19.72 -7.73 20.13
C VAL A 47 -20.05 -6.46 20.89
N THR A 48 -19.77 -6.45 22.18
CA THR A 48 -20.14 -5.35 23.08
C THR A 48 -19.20 -4.15 22.94
N TRP A 49 -17.95 -4.34 22.49
CA TRP A 49 -17.01 -3.25 22.19
C TRP A 49 -15.92 -3.66 21.18
N VAL A 50 -15.40 -2.67 20.43
CA VAL A 50 -14.33 -2.82 19.43
C VAL A 50 -13.35 -1.64 19.51
N GLU A 51 -12.06 -1.91 19.25
CA GLU A 51 -10.97 -0.95 19.20
C GLU A 51 -10.26 -1.04 17.85
N ASN A 52 -10.13 0.09 17.14
CA ASN A 52 -9.42 0.23 15.86
C ASN A 52 -9.94 -0.69 14.72
N ASP A 53 -9.06 -1.49 14.11
CA ASP A 53 -9.35 -2.30 12.92
C ASP A 53 -9.85 -3.70 13.31
N VAL A 54 -11.13 -3.78 13.65
CA VAL A 54 -11.82 -5.05 13.86
C VAL A 54 -12.71 -5.36 12.67
N ARG A 55 -12.55 -6.56 12.12
CA ARG A 55 -13.31 -7.04 10.97
C ARG A 55 -14.03 -8.34 11.32
N TYR A 56 -15.15 -8.58 10.66
CA TYR A 56 -15.84 -9.86 10.70
C TYR A 56 -16.01 -10.42 9.31
N LYS A 57 -16.21 -11.72 9.24
CA LYS A 57 -16.64 -12.44 8.05
C LYS A 57 -17.77 -13.36 8.47
N ALA A 58 -18.95 -13.16 7.88
CA ALA A 58 -20.08 -14.06 8.10
C ALA A 58 -19.73 -15.47 7.59
N ASN A 59 -20.23 -16.53 8.23
CA ASN A 59 -19.94 -17.93 7.89
C ASN A 59 -19.98 -18.23 6.37
N ARG A 60 -21.07 -17.84 5.70
CA ARG A 60 -21.26 -17.99 4.23
C ARG A 60 -20.85 -16.75 3.42
N GLY A 61 -20.24 -15.75 4.05
CA GLY A 61 -19.83 -14.50 3.42
C GLY A 61 -18.48 -14.63 2.71
N PHE A 62 -18.34 -14.03 1.53
CA PHE A 62 -17.09 -14.07 0.76
C PHE A 62 -16.08 -12.97 1.14
N GLN A 63 -16.53 -11.93 1.85
CA GLN A 63 -15.76 -10.71 2.15
C GLN A 63 -15.65 -10.44 3.65
N TRP A 64 -14.53 -9.84 4.06
CA TRP A 64 -14.36 -9.23 5.37
C TRP A 64 -15.02 -7.85 5.39
N ARG A 65 -15.69 -7.51 6.50
CA ARG A 65 -16.40 -6.24 6.71
C ARG A 65 -16.02 -5.66 8.08
N ASN A 66 -16.10 -4.34 8.24
CA ASN A 66 -15.80 -3.70 9.53
C ASN A 66 -16.83 -4.13 10.58
N LEU A 67 -16.35 -4.61 11.74
CA LEU A 67 -17.20 -5.06 12.84
C LEU A 67 -17.67 -3.86 13.67
N GLN A 68 -18.97 -3.64 13.69
CA GLN A 68 -19.60 -2.57 14.48
C GLN A 68 -19.91 -3.04 15.90
N GLN A 69 -19.93 -2.10 16.84
CA GLN A 69 -20.40 -2.34 18.21
C GLN A 69 -21.88 -2.79 18.20
N ARG A 70 -22.25 -3.65 19.14
CA ARG A 70 -23.57 -4.31 19.26
C ARG A 70 -23.94 -5.24 18.10
N ARG A 71 -22.97 -5.65 17.29
CA ARG A 71 -23.22 -6.67 16.25
C ARG A 71 -23.39 -8.04 16.89
N THR A 72 -24.53 -8.67 16.65
CA THR A 72 -24.76 -10.07 16.98
C THR A 72 -23.85 -10.98 16.15
N LEU A 73 -23.25 -11.99 16.79
CA LEU A 73 -22.46 -13.03 16.13
C LEU A 73 -23.26 -14.33 15.99
N TYR A 74 -22.98 -15.06 14.92
CA TYR A 74 -23.66 -16.29 14.52
C TYR A 74 -22.70 -17.48 14.34
N TRP A 75 -23.24 -18.70 14.30
CA TRP A 75 -22.47 -19.93 14.10
C TRP A 75 -21.63 -19.90 12.81
N GLY A 76 -20.31 -20.07 12.98
CA GLY A 76 -19.31 -20.05 11.92
C GLY A 76 -18.81 -18.66 11.52
N ASP A 77 -19.25 -17.57 12.18
CA ASP A 77 -18.67 -16.25 11.96
C ASP A 77 -17.19 -16.23 12.37
N GLY A 78 -16.38 -15.50 11.61
CA GLY A 78 -15.00 -15.16 11.94
C GLY A 78 -14.88 -13.72 12.41
N VAL A 79 -14.12 -13.48 13.47
CA VAL A 79 -13.72 -12.14 13.96
C VAL A 79 -12.21 -12.01 13.91
N PHE A 80 -11.75 -10.95 13.27
CA PHE A 80 -10.35 -10.60 13.09
C PHE A 80 -10.04 -9.25 13.73
N THR A 81 -8.96 -9.18 14.50
CA THR A 81 -8.39 -7.95 15.06
C THR A 81 -7.04 -7.67 14.39
N GLY A 82 -6.88 -6.47 13.83
CA GLY A 82 -5.60 -6.00 13.29
C GLY A 82 -4.57 -5.63 14.37
N LYS A 83 -3.47 -5.00 13.94
CA LYS A 83 -2.49 -4.37 14.84
C LYS A 83 -3.17 -3.33 15.74
N ALA A 84 -2.78 -3.24 17.01
CA ALA A 84 -3.33 -2.33 18.03
C ALA A 84 -4.87 -2.36 18.13
N SER A 85 -5.51 -3.45 17.72
CA SER A 85 -6.96 -3.59 17.65
C SER A 85 -7.44 -4.65 18.62
N LYS A 86 -8.63 -4.47 19.19
CA LYS A 86 -9.23 -5.40 20.17
C LYS A 86 -10.71 -5.56 19.95
N ALA A 87 -11.26 -6.71 20.29
CA ALA A 87 -12.69 -6.94 20.26
C ALA A 87 -13.14 -7.64 21.54
N HIS A 88 -14.10 -7.06 22.23
CA HIS A 88 -14.74 -7.64 23.40
C HIS A 88 -16.06 -8.28 22.96
N VAL A 89 -16.18 -9.59 23.18
CA VAL A 89 -17.30 -10.43 22.77
C VAL A 89 -17.90 -11.09 24.00
N VAL A 90 -19.20 -10.89 24.21
CA VAL A 90 -19.96 -11.56 25.26
C VAL A 90 -20.75 -12.69 24.62
N LEU A 91 -20.50 -13.93 25.06
CA LEU A 91 -21.23 -15.11 24.61
C LEU A 91 -22.59 -15.23 25.30
N ASN A 92 -23.51 -15.98 24.70
CA ASN A 92 -24.85 -16.21 25.22
C ASN A 92 -24.89 -17.00 26.55
N ASP A 93 -23.82 -17.69 26.91
CA ASP A 93 -23.66 -18.31 28.24
C ASP A 93 -23.17 -17.29 29.29
N GLY A 94 -22.72 -16.11 28.89
CA GLY A 94 -22.15 -15.08 29.77
C GLY A 94 -20.61 -15.13 29.86
N SER A 95 -19.94 -15.99 29.09
CA SER A 95 -18.48 -15.96 28.98
C SER A 95 -18.02 -14.74 28.19
N GLU A 96 -17.00 -14.05 28.70
CA GLU A 96 -16.41 -12.88 28.04
C GLU A 96 -15.10 -13.23 27.36
N ILE A 97 -14.89 -12.71 26.14
CA ILE A 97 -13.73 -12.97 25.29
C ILE A 97 -13.16 -11.63 24.78
N ASP A 98 -11.92 -11.33 25.15
CA ASP A 98 -11.15 -10.20 24.62
C ASP A 98 -10.13 -10.69 23.58
N LEU A 99 -10.45 -10.56 22.30
CA LEU A 99 -9.48 -10.74 21.23
C LEU A 99 -8.43 -9.62 21.30
N GLN A 100 -7.17 -10.00 21.45
CA GLN A 100 -6.03 -9.07 21.44
C GLN A 100 -5.63 -8.74 19.99
N GLU A 101 -4.62 -7.90 19.79
CA GLU A 101 -4.18 -7.54 18.43
C GLU A 101 -3.72 -8.74 17.60
N ASN A 102 -3.80 -8.60 16.27
CA ASN A 102 -3.38 -9.60 15.29
C ASN A 102 -3.97 -11.00 15.54
N SER A 103 -5.26 -11.08 15.87
CA SER A 103 -5.92 -12.34 16.23
C SER A 103 -7.08 -12.68 15.29
N LEU A 104 -7.25 -13.97 15.00
CA LEU A 104 -8.38 -14.49 14.23
C LEU A 104 -9.08 -15.60 15.01
N MET A 105 -10.31 -15.32 15.44
CA MET A 105 -11.21 -16.29 16.06
C MET A 105 -12.29 -16.71 15.08
N ILE A 106 -12.48 -18.02 14.93
CA ILE A 106 -13.62 -18.60 14.20
C ILE A 106 -14.51 -19.32 15.22
N PHE A 107 -15.79 -18.96 15.25
CA PHE A 107 -16.77 -19.57 16.14
C PHE A 107 -17.38 -20.82 15.48
N ASN A 108 -16.55 -21.86 15.34
CA ASN A 108 -16.83 -23.03 14.52
C ASN A 108 -17.73 -24.05 15.27
N PRO A 109 -18.80 -24.61 14.66
CA PRO A 109 -19.51 -25.73 15.25
C PRO A 109 -18.70 -27.04 15.18
N SER A 110 -18.62 -27.77 16.29
CA SER A 110 -18.33 -29.21 16.27
C SER A 110 -19.39 -30.00 17.06
N GLN A 111 -20.17 -30.79 16.32
CA GLN A 111 -21.05 -31.87 16.76
C GLN A 111 -22.18 -31.63 17.81
N LYS A 112 -22.29 -30.47 18.48
CA LYS A 112 -23.53 -29.93 19.11
C LYS A 112 -23.35 -28.61 19.87
N GLU A 113 -22.13 -28.27 20.25
CA GLU A 113 -21.80 -27.17 21.16
C GLU A 113 -20.91 -26.11 20.47
N LEU A 114 -20.81 -24.91 21.06
CA LEU A 114 -19.96 -23.84 20.56
C LEU A 114 -18.49 -24.17 20.85
N ALA A 115 -17.64 -24.12 19.82
CA ALA A 115 -16.20 -24.25 19.96
C ALA A 115 -15.48 -22.97 19.50
N LEU A 116 -14.54 -22.49 20.32
CA LEU A 116 -13.64 -21.42 19.95
C LEU A 116 -12.45 -21.97 19.16
N ASN A 117 -12.24 -21.48 17.95
CA ASN A 117 -11.09 -21.84 17.12
C ASN A 117 -10.23 -20.59 16.83
N LEU A 118 -9.22 -20.38 17.66
CA LEU A 118 -8.21 -19.36 17.46
C LEU A 118 -7.25 -19.82 16.35
N GLN A 119 -7.33 -19.22 15.17
CA GLN A 119 -6.48 -19.56 14.02
C GLN A 119 -5.06 -19.02 14.18
N PHE A 120 -4.92 -17.81 14.73
CA PHE A 120 -3.65 -17.18 15.12
C PHE A 120 -3.91 -16.03 16.09
N GLY A 121 -2.85 -15.53 16.73
CA GLY A 121 -2.91 -14.44 17.71
C GLY A 121 -3.21 -14.93 19.13
N THR A 122 -3.86 -14.09 19.93
CA THR A 122 -4.12 -14.29 21.36
C THR A 122 -5.50 -13.76 21.77
N PHE A 123 -6.20 -14.46 22.65
CA PHE A 123 -7.39 -13.94 23.33
C PHE A 123 -7.29 -14.10 24.84
N LYS A 124 -8.00 -13.24 25.57
CA LYS A 124 -8.25 -13.42 26.99
C LYS A 124 -9.70 -13.85 27.20
N GLY A 125 -9.94 -14.68 28.20
CA GLY A 125 -11.27 -15.17 28.53
C GLY A 125 -11.52 -15.08 30.03
N THR A 126 -12.77 -14.82 30.41
CA THR A 126 -13.21 -14.87 31.81
C THR A 126 -14.22 -16.02 31.97
N LEU A 127 -13.89 -16.94 32.87
CA LEU A 127 -14.69 -18.13 33.21
C LEU A 127 -15.46 -17.89 34.51
N THR A 128 -16.72 -18.31 34.54
CA THR A 128 -17.59 -18.30 35.74
C THR A 128 -17.93 -19.73 36.15
N VAL A 129 -18.46 -19.91 37.37
CA VAL A 129 -18.79 -21.22 37.95
C VAL A 129 -19.73 -22.06 37.08
N GLU A 130 -20.61 -21.42 36.32
CA GLU A 130 -21.61 -22.09 35.47
C GLU A 130 -21.12 -22.33 34.03
N ASN A 131 -20.04 -21.66 33.59
CA ASN A 131 -19.64 -21.60 32.19
C ASN A 131 -18.38 -22.42 31.88
N LYS A 132 -18.43 -23.16 30.76
CA LYS A 132 -17.30 -23.96 30.26
C LYS A 132 -16.89 -23.48 28.88
N LEU A 133 -15.66 -23.02 28.75
CA LEU A 133 -15.13 -22.61 27.45
C LEU A 133 -14.55 -23.81 26.72
N LYS A 134 -15.08 -24.13 25.54
CA LYS A 134 -14.61 -25.23 24.70
C LYS A 134 -13.72 -24.71 23.58
N ILE A 135 -12.51 -25.24 23.51
CA ILE A 135 -11.47 -24.75 22.60
C ILE A 135 -11.08 -25.86 21.63
N ASN A 136 -11.09 -25.52 20.34
CA ASN A 136 -10.59 -26.38 19.27
C ASN A 136 -9.10 -26.10 19.07
N THR A 137 -8.27 -27.13 19.21
CA THR A 137 -6.81 -27.02 19.05
C THR A 137 -6.37 -26.79 17.61
N GLY A 138 -7.25 -26.99 16.63
CA GLY A 138 -6.95 -26.97 15.19
C GLY A 138 -6.72 -28.35 14.59
N SER A 139 -6.39 -29.37 15.42
CA SER A 139 -6.31 -30.78 15.00
C SER A 139 -7.67 -31.47 14.89
N GLY A 140 -8.75 -30.78 15.27
CA GLY A 140 -10.10 -31.34 15.43
C GLY A 140 -10.41 -31.81 16.85
N GLU A 141 -9.43 -31.76 17.76
CA GLU A 141 -9.61 -32.08 19.18
C GLU A 141 -10.17 -30.90 19.97
N MET A 142 -10.92 -31.23 21.03
CA MET A 142 -11.65 -30.30 21.87
C MET A 142 -11.13 -30.36 23.31
N ILE A 143 -10.87 -29.19 23.89
CA ILE A 143 -10.47 -29.05 25.29
C ILE A 143 -11.53 -28.24 26.03
N ASP A 144 -12.13 -28.86 27.04
CA ASP A 144 -13.06 -28.22 27.97
C ASP A 144 -12.25 -27.51 29.07
N LEU A 145 -12.40 -26.19 29.19
CA LEU A 145 -11.88 -25.40 30.31
C LEU A 145 -13.01 -25.03 31.27
N SER A 146 -12.78 -25.25 32.57
CA SER A 146 -13.66 -24.78 33.64
C SER A 146 -12.86 -24.20 34.81
N GLY A 147 -13.39 -23.17 35.45
CA GLY A 147 -12.74 -22.49 36.57
C GLY A 147 -13.69 -21.52 37.27
N GLU A 148 -13.45 -21.27 38.55
CA GLU A 148 -14.27 -20.37 39.36
C GLU A 148 -13.65 -18.96 39.31
N SER A 149 -14.34 -18.03 38.62
CA SER A 149 -13.91 -16.63 38.43
C SER A 149 -12.48 -16.50 37.90
N ALA A 150 -12.09 -17.38 36.98
CA ALA A 150 -10.74 -17.48 36.47
C ALA A 150 -10.55 -16.69 35.17
N THR A 151 -9.43 -15.98 35.05
CA THR A 151 -9.06 -15.26 33.81
C THR A 151 -7.91 -15.99 33.12
N ILE A 152 -8.09 -16.26 31.83
CA ILE A 152 -7.10 -16.91 30.96
C ILE A 152 -6.55 -15.95 29.91
N GLU A 153 -5.34 -16.25 29.47
CA GLU A 153 -4.80 -15.81 28.19
C GLU A 153 -4.42 -17.05 27.38
N ILE A 154 -4.89 -17.13 26.14
CA ILE A 154 -4.60 -18.23 25.21
C ILE A 154 -4.09 -17.66 23.91
N GLY A 155 -2.86 -18.03 23.56
CA GLY A 155 -2.22 -17.68 22.30
C GLY A 155 -1.90 -18.91 21.46
N ARG A 156 -1.81 -18.73 20.14
CA ARG A 156 -1.19 -19.73 19.24
C ARG A 156 0.24 -19.30 18.92
N ASP A 157 1.21 -20.18 19.17
CA ASP A 157 2.62 -19.92 18.91
C ASP A 157 3.01 -20.10 17.43
N GLN A 158 4.27 -19.83 17.09
CA GLN A 158 4.78 -19.96 15.71
C GLN A 158 4.89 -21.42 15.24
N GLU A 159 4.83 -22.39 16.15
CA GLU A 159 4.79 -23.83 15.85
C GLU A 159 3.33 -24.28 15.56
N GLY A 160 2.36 -23.40 15.77
CA GLY A 160 0.94 -23.65 15.61
C GLY A 160 0.29 -24.29 16.83
N GLU A 161 0.99 -24.46 17.95
CA GLU A 161 0.43 -25.03 19.18
C GLU A 161 -0.29 -23.95 20.01
N LEU A 162 -1.32 -24.35 20.76
CA LEU A 162 -1.99 -23.44 21.70
C LEU A 162 -1.29 -23.47 23.06
N ALA A 163 -0.98 -22.31 23.60
CA ALA A 163 -0.47 -22.12 24.95
C ALA A 163 -1.55 -21.45 25.82
N LEU A 164 -1.83 -22.05 26.98
CA LEU A 164 -2.70 -21.50 28.03
C LEU A 164 -1.84 -20.88 29.12
N LYS A 165 -2.23 -19.68 29.58
CA LYS A 165 -1.68 -19.00 30.75
C LYS A 165 -2.81 -18.60 31.69
N VAL A 166 -2.70 -18.97 32.96
CA VAL A 166 -3.68 -18.60 34.00
C VAL A 166 -3.28 -17.24 34.60
N MET A 167 -4.10 -16.22 34.37
CA MET A 167 -3.84 -14.85 34.84
C MET A 167 -4.32 -14.63 36.27
N SER A 168 -5.43 -15.28 36.65
CA SER A 168 -6.02 -15.31 38.00
C SER A 168 -6.99 -16.48 38.14
N GLY A 169 -7.18 -16.99 39.36
CA GLY A 169 -8.06 -18.12 39.67
C GLY A 169 -7.41 -19.51 39.52
N GLU A 170 -8.23 -20.55 39.68
CA GLU A 170 -7.90 -21.97 39.44
C GLU A 170 -8.63 -22.46 38.19
N ILE A 171 -7.95 -23.24 37.34
CA ILE A 171 -8.54 -23.81 36.12
C ILE A 171 -8.31 -25.30 36.05
N ARG A 172 -9.38 -26.02 35.72
CA ARG A 172 -9.41 -27.47 35.53
C ARG A 172 -9.45 -27.78 34.05
N THR A 173 -8.55 -28.66 33.65
CA THR A 173 -8.39 -29.15 32.27
C THR A 173 -8.33 -30.68 32.28
N PRO A 174 -8.50 -31.35 31.13
CA PRO A 174 -8.24 -32.79 31.02
C PRO A 174 -6.81 -33.22 31.40
N ALA A 175 -5.84 -32.29 31.40
CA ALA A 175 -4.44 -32.53 31.74
C ALA A 175 -4.09 -32.23 33.21
N GLY A 176 -5.00 -31.68 34.00
CA GLY A 176 -4.77 -31.32 35.40
C GLY A 176 -5.35 -29.97 35.82
N VAL A 177 -5.01 -29.56 37.05
CA VAL A 177 -5.41 -28.30 37.67
C VAL A 177 -4.25 -27.29 37.60
N PHE A 178 -4.54 -26.06 37.20
CA PHE A 178 -3.56 -24.98 37.01
C PHE A 178 -3.96 -23.73 37.79
N ASP A 179 -3.08 -23.31 38.69
CA ASP A 179 -3.18 -22.08 39.48
C ASP A 179 -2.61 -20.85 38.76
N GLN A 180 -2.91 -19.67 39.29
CA GLN A 180 -2.38 -18.37 38.84
C GLN A 180 -0.86 -18.38 38.56
N GLY A 181 -0.48 -17.78 37.44
CA GLY A 181 0.92 -17.61 37.01
C GLY A 181 1.50 -18.81 36.26
N LYS A 182 0.85 -19.98 36.28
CA LYS A 182 1.27 -21.15 35.49
C LYS A 182 0.91 -20.96 34.01
N SER A 183 1.79 -21.44 33.13
CA SER A 183 1.53 -21.62 31.71
C SER A 183 1.72 -23.08 31.31
N THR A 184 0.99 -23.54 30.29
CA THR A 184 1.05 -24.90 29.78
C THR A 184 0.73 -24.94 28.29
N LYS A 185 1.37 -25.85 27.53
CA LYS A 185 0.99 -26.14 26.14
C LYS A 185 -0.19 -27.09 26.15
N LEU A 186 -1.26 -26.73 25.44
CA LEU A 186 -2.49 -27.52 25.32
C LEU A 186 -2.28 -28.65 24.31
N LYS A 187 -1.96 -29.85 24.80
CA LYS A 187 -1.77 -31.06 23.98
C LYS A 187 -2.85 -32.12 24.26
N ALA A 188 -3.07 -32.96 23.25
CA ALA A 188 -3.99 -34.09 23.30
C ALA A 188 -3.77 -34.98 24.53
N ALA A 189 -4.85 -35.40 25.18
CA ALA A 189 -4.79 -36.47 26.17
C ALA A 189 -4.61 -37.82 25.45
N LEU A 190 -3.36 -38.27 25.32
CA LEU A 190 -3.05 -39.64 24.92
C LEU A 190 -3.66 -40.61 25.94
N LYS A 191 -4.72 -41.32 25.52
CA LYS A 191 -5.10 -42.58 26.15
C LYS A 191 -4.01 -43.61 25.84
N ASP A 192 -3.28 -44.06 26.86
CA ASP A 192 -3.31 -45.50 27.14
C ASP A 192 -2.92 -45.85 28.59
N LYS A 193 -3.17 -47.12 28.93
CA LYS A 193 -3.13 -47.69 30.29
C LYS A 193 -1.73 -48.02 30.81
N ALA A 194 -1.63 -48.18 32.14
CA ALA A 194 -0.90 -49.21 32.92
C ALA A 194 0.59 -49.56 32.55
N ASP A 195 1.50 -49.87 33.47
CA ASP A 195 1.31 -50.47 34.80
C ASP A 195 2.62 -50.38 35.63
N THR A 196 2.52 -50.50 36.98
CA THR A 196 3.62 -50.79 37.95
C THR A 196 4.82 -49.82 38.04
N LYS A 197 5.54 -49.62 39.17
CA LYS A 197 5.61 -50.16 40.55
C LYS A 197 6.04 -48.98 41.47
N ALA A 198 5.40 -48.68 42.60
CA ALA A 198 5.57 -49.27 43.94
C ALA A 198 6.99 -49.16 44.56
N VAL A 199 7.04 -48.95 45.90
CA VAL A 199 8.21 -48.75 46.80
C VAL A 199 8.70 -47.27 46.88
N GLU A 200 8.73 -46.59 48.04
CA GLU A 200 8.19 -46.93 49.38
C GLU A 200 7.71 -45.68 50.19
N LYS A 201 7.47 -45.84 51.51
CA LYS A 201 7.10 -44.78 52.47
C LYS A 201 7.56 -45.17 53.88
N PRO A 202 8.19 -44.26 54.64
CA PRO A 202 7.75 -44.02 56.02
C PRO A 202 7.55 -42.51 56.27
N LYS A 203 6.42 -42.01 56.77
CA LYS A 203 5.74 -42.27 58.07
C LYS A 203 6.29 -41.36 59.18
N ALA A 204 5.51 -40.35 59.54
CA ALA A 204 5.76 -39.46 60.67
C ALA A 204 5.39 -40.11 62.01
N SER A 205 6.12 -39.75 63.07
CA SER A 205 5.75 -39.90 64.49
C SER A 205 6.66 -38.95 65.28
N ALA A 206 6.14 -37.86 65.85
CA ALA A 206 5.63 -37.76 67.23
C ALA A 206 6.72 -37.37 68.26
N THR A 207 6.39 -36.37 69.07
CA THR A 207 7.18 -35.81 70.18
C THR A 207 7.21 -36.78 71.38
N PRO A 208 8.18 -36.63 72.32
CA PRO A 208 7.86 -35.86 73.53
C PRO A 208 9.02 -35.04 74.14
N ARG A 209 8.68 -34.13 75.06
CA ARG A 209 9.57 -33.48 76.04
C ARG A 209 9.25 -34.05 77.43
N PRO A 210 10.23 -34.24 78.32
CA PRO A 210 10.29 -33.39 79.53
C PRO A 210 11.71 -32.94 79.93
N SER A 211 11.77 -31.98 80.85
CA SER A 211 12.97 -31.32 81.44
C SER A 211 13.52 -32.11 82.67
N PRO A 212 14.48 -31.61 83.53
CA PRO A 212 15.35 -30.41 83.46
C PRO A 212 16.85 -30.59 83.90
N SER A 213 17.66 -29.52 83.72
CA SER A 213 18.89 -29.15 84.48
C SER A 213 20.18 -30.00 84.37
N PRO A 214 21.38 -29.45 84.74
CA PRO A 214 21.67 -28.10 85.28
C PRO A 214 22.63 -27.24 84.42
N SER A 215 22.67 -25.94 84.72
CA SER A 215 23.75 -25.02 84.28
C SER A 215 25.06 -25.26 85.04
N PRO A 216 26.21 -24.98 84.41
CA PRO A 216 27.39 -24.43 85.08
C PRO A 216 27.54 -22.91 84.84
N SER A 217 28.31 -22.27 85.73
CA SER A 217 28.54 -20.82 85.87
C SER A 217 29.10 -20.10 84.63
N PRO A 218 28.98 -18.75 84.57
CA PRO A 218 29.54 -17.95 83.48
C PRO A 218 31.07 -17.98 83.47
N SER A 219 31.64 -18.23 82.28
CA SER A 219 33.02 -17.84 81.96
C SER A 219 33.05 -16.36 81.54
N PRO A 220 34.17 -15.64 81.68
CA PRO A 220 34.17 -14.19 81.73
C PRO A 220 33.87 -13.55 80.38
N SER A 221 33.21 -12.40 80.40
CA SER A 221 33.20 -11.46 79.28
C SER A 221 34.65 -11.16 78.88
N PRO A 222 35.07 -11.39 77.62
CA PRO A 222 36.31 -10.82 77.16
C PRO A 222 36.18 -9.30 77.18
N THR A 223 37.22 -8.62 77.64
CA THR A 223 37.41 -7.19 77.38
C THR A 223 37.19 -6.94 75.89
N PRO A 224 36.42 -5.92 75.46
CA PRO A 224 36.25 -5.66 74.03
C PRO A 224 37.64 -5.48 73.39
N PRO A 225 37.94 -6.15 72.25
CA PRO A 225 39.28 -6.07 71.67
C PRO A 225 39.59 -4.61 71.31
N GLN A 226 40.77 -4.13 71.68
CA GLN A 226 41.17 -2.73 71.41
C GLN A 226 41.46 -2.45 69.93
N ASN A 227 41.34 -3.46 69.06
CA ASN A 227 41.60 -3.38 67.62
C ASN A 227 40.32 -3.61 66.77
N VAL A 228 39.12 -3.30 67.30
CA VAL A 228 37.85 -3.55 66.60
C VAL A 228 37.55 -2.52 65.50
N VAL A 229 37.10 -3.03 64.35
CA VAL A 229 36.48 -2.30 63.25
C VAL A 229 35.10 -2.91 62.99
N THR A 230 34.04 -2.09 62.96
CA THR A 230 32.65 -2.51 62.72
C THR A 230 32.05 -1.74 61.56
N TRP A 231 31.26 -2.40 60.73
CA TRP A 231 30.46 -1.72 59.69
C TRP A 231 29.51 -0.67 60.29
N SER A 232 29.20 0.38 59.53
CA SER A 232 28.09 1.29 59.86
C SER A 232 26.75 0.57 59.63
N ASP A 233 25.68 0.96 60.34
CA ASP A 233 24.33 0.38 60.21
C ASP A 233 23.66 0.59 58.83
N GLU A 234 24.32 1.31 57.91
CA GLU A 234 23.87 1.55 56.54
C GLU A 234 24.00 0.28 55.69
N LYS A 235 22.86 -0.36 55.39
CA LYS A 235 22.84 -1.57 54.54
C LYS A 235 23.30 -1.27 53.12
N ILE A 236 24.33 -1.99 52.68
CA ILE A 236 24.79 -1.97 51.28
C ILE A 236 23.72 -2.65 50.41
N GLY A 237 22.93 -1.84 49.70
CA GLY A 237 21.91 -2.31 48.77
C GLY A 237 22.49 -2.83 47.45
N GLU A 238 21.65 -3.51 46.68
CA GLU A 238 21.95 -3.90 45.29
C GLU A 238 22.31 -2.67 44.44
N GLN A 239 23.43 -2.75 43.71
CA GLN A 239 23.87 -1.71 42.78
C GLN A 239 23.70 -2.15 41.33
N THR A 240 23.58 -1.19 40.41
CA THR A 240 23.45 -1.46 38.98
C THR A 240 24.52 -0.72 38.18
N ILE A 241 25.21 -1.43 37.29
CA ILE A 241 26.11 -0.84 36.29
C ILE A 241 25.27 -0.18 35.19
N PRO A 242 25.32 1.16 35.01
CA PRO A 242 24.53 1.85 34.00
C PRO A 242 25.05 1.55 32.59
N VAL A 243 24.11 1.33 31.67
CA VAL A 243 24.39 0.93 30.29
C VAL A 243 23.61 1.78 29.29
N ASP A 244 24.15 1.90 28.08
CA ASP A 244 23.51 2.59 26.98
C ASP A 244 22.49 1.71 26.21
N VAL A 245 21.89 2.29 25.18
CA VAL A 245 20.93 1.62 24.27
C VAL A 245 21.55 0.47 23.45
N ASP A 246 22.89 0.40 23.37
CA ASP A 246 23.65 -0.67 22.72
C ASP A 246 24.14 -1.73 23.73
N ASN A 247 23.76 -1.62 25.02
CA ASN A 247 24.17 -2.49 26.13
C ASN A 247 25.67 -2.36 26.51
N GLN A 248 26.31 -1.24 26.17
CA GLN A 248 27.68 -0.90 26.59
C GLN A 248 27.66 -0.20 27.94
N VAL A 249 28.68 -0.43 28.77
CA VAL A 249 28.81 0.19 30.09
C VAL A 249 29.14 1.67 29.93
N LEU A 250 28.35 2.56 30.55
CA LEU A 250 28.56 4.01 30.51
C LEU A 250 29.67 4.43 31.48
N HIS A 251 29.67 3.86 32.68
CA HIS A 251 30.71 4.00 33.70
C HIS A 251 30.56 2.86 34.73
N PRO A 252 31.60 2.55 35.53
CA PRO A 252 31.51 1.58 36.61
C PRO A 252 30.38 1.87 37.59
N ALA A 253 29.83 0.81 38.21
CA ALA A 253 29.02 0.93 39.42
C ALA A 253 29.91 1.34 40.59
N LYS A 254 29.36 2.15 41.51
CA LYS A 254 30.07 2.62 42.71
C LYS A 254 29.36 2.11 43.96
N VAL A 255 30.12 1.52 44.88
CA VAL A 255 29.64 0.99 46.16
C VAL A 255 30.38 1.72 47.28
N ASP A 256 29.69 2.58 48.01
CA ASP A 256 30.27 3.27 49.17
C ASP A 256 30.24 2.38 50.40
N LEU A 257 31.42 1.97 50.84
CA LEU A 257 31.67 1.13 52.01
C LEU A 257 32.09 2.03 53.18
N LYS A 258 31.46 1.88 54.35
CA LYS A 258 31.70 2.74 55.53
C LYS A 258 31.79 1.91 56.81
N TRP A 259 32.70 2.27 57.70
CA TRP A 259 32.92 1.58 58.97
C TRP A 259 33.30 2.55 60.09
N HIS A 260 33.17 2.07 61.33
CA HIS A 260 33.67 2.70 62.53
C HIS A 260 34.85 1.90 63.09
N ARG A 261 35.83 2.57 63.67
CA ARG A 261 37.04 1.96 64.25
C ARG A 261 37.40 2.62 65.57
N ALA A 262 38.09 1.87 66.44
CA ALA A 262 38.63 2.42 67.69
C ALA A 262 39.71 3.51 67.40
N LYS A 263 39.92 4.44 68.35
CA LYS A 263 40.77 5.64 68.17
C LYS A 263 42.25 5.29 67.92
N GLU A 264 42.66 4.14 68.42
CA GLU A 264 43.97 3.52 68.32
C GLU A 264 44.25 2.90 66.93
N VAL A 265 43.20 2.57 66.16
CA VAL A 265 43.30 1.96 64.82
C VAL A 265 43.56 3.05 63.76
N LYS A 266 44.84 3.35 63.52
CA LYS A 266 45.25 4.38 62.52
C LYS A 266 44.97 3.98 61.07
N LYS A 267 44.86 2.69 60.77
CA LYS A 267 44.75 2.15 59.42
C LYS A 267 44.00 0.80 59.44
N VAL A 268 43.26 0.49 58.38
CA VAL A 268 42.54 -0.79 58.21
C VAL A 268 42.99 -1.51 56.93
N VAL A 269 42.88 -2.84 56.91
CA VAL A 269 42.97 -3.66 55.70
C VAL A 269 41.54 -3.97 55.26
N LEU A 270 41.20 -3.60 54.03
CA LEU A 270 39.97 -3.97 53.33
C LEU A 270 40.26 -5.14 52.40
N GLN A 271 39.37 -6.13 52.37
CA GLN A 271 39.33 -7.17 51.34
C GLN A 271 37.94 -7.25 50.71
N ILE A 272 37.90 -7.33 49.38
CA ILE A 272 36.72 -7.59 48.56
C ILE A 272 37.02 -8.78 47.66
N ALA A 273 36.11 -9.75 47.59
CA ALA A 273 36.20 -10.94 46.74
C ALA A 273 34.84 -11.28 46.09
N GLN A 274 34.84 -12.14 45.07
CA GLN A 274 33.61 -12.65 44.42
C GLN A 274 33.05 -13.92 45.09
N ASP A 275 33.74 -14.44 46.12
CA ASP A 275 33.33 -15.58 46.94
C ASP A 275 33.40 -15.26 48.45
N GLU A 276 32.65 -16.02 49.26
CA GLU A 276 32.53 -15.80 50.71
C GLU A 276 33.80 -16.20 51.50
N ASN A 277 34.64 -17.08 50.96
CA ASN A 277 35.89 -17.52 51.59
C ASN A 277 37.04 -16.53 51.36
N PHE A 278 36.90 -15.63 50.38
CA PHE A 278 37.92 -14.71 49.87
C PHE A 278 39.07 -15.44 49.16
N GLU A 279 38.77 -16.48 48.39
CA GLU A 279 39.72 -17.16 47.49
C GLU A 279 39.95 -16.36 46.19
N THR A 280 38.96 -15.57 45.77
CA THR A 280 38.93 -14.74 44.55
C THR A 280 39.01 -13.25 44.90
N GLU A 281 40.07 -12.84 45.61
CA GLU A 281 40.29 -11.43 46.02
C GLU A 281 40.34 -10.48 44.80
N THR A 282 39.29 -9.69 44.62
CA THR A 282 39.19 -8.63 43.60
C THR A 282 39.94 -7.37 44.04
N THR A 283 39.97 -7.08 45.34
CA THR A 283 40.64 -5.89 45.87
C THR A 283 41.12 -6.14 47.30
N ARG A 284 42.40 -5.83 47.54
CA ARG A 284 42.98 -5.73 48.88
C ARG A 284 43.65 -4.37 49.03
N ALA A 285 43.15 -3.56 49.96
CA ALA A 285 43.57 -2.18 50.13
C ALA A 285 43.86 -1.85 51.59
N GLU A 286 44.76 -0.90 51.83
CA GLU A 286 45.23 -0.55 53.17
C GLU A 286 44.95 0.93 53.44
N ILE A 287 43.91 1.20 54.22
CA ILE A 287 43.09 2.43 54.14
C ILE A 287 43.20 3.24 55.44
N PHE A 288 43.37 4.55 55.32
CA PHE A 288 43.50 5.49 56.45
C PHE A 288 42.20 6.22 56.81
N SER A 289 41.17 6.12 55.97
CA SER A 289 39.81 6.68 56.16
C SER A 289 38.85 5.68 56.81
N ASP A 290 37.66 6.18 57.15
CA ASP A 290 36.53 5.41 57.69
C ASP A 290 35.58 4.90 56.57
N ASN A 291 36.02 5.04 55.31
CA ASN A 291 35.24 4.70 54.12
C ASN A 291 36.13 4.34 52.92
N TYR A 292 35.50 3.72 51.92
CA TYR A 292 36.07 3.41 50.61
C TYR A 292 34.97 3.25 49.56
N THR A 293 35.15 3.85 48.38
CA THR A 293 34.26 3.62 47.24
C THR A 293 34.86 2.51 46.37
N PHE A 294 34.21 1.36 46.32
CA PHE A 294 34.56 0.30 45.37
C PHE A 294 33.93 0.60 44.00
N GLU A 295 34.71 0.47 42.93
CA GLU A 295 34.26 0.70 41.55
C GLU A 295 34.50 -0.55 40.70
N THR A 296 33.48 -1.01 39.97
CA THR A 296 33.60 -2.13 39.02
C THR A 296 32.55 -2.07 37.91
N ASP A 297 32.90 -2.60 36.74
CA ASP A 297 32.07 -2.84 35.57
C ASP A 297 31.64 -4.31 35.41
N GLU A 298 32.05 -5.19 36.33
CA GLU A 298 31.66 -6.60 36.37
C GLU A 298 30.39 -6.83 37.20
N PRO A 299 29.35 -7.48 36.65
CA PRO A 299 28.19 -7.90 37.44
C PRO A 299 28.52 -9.18 38.22
N GLY A 300 28.20 -9.21 39.51
CA GLY A 300 28.53 -10.33 40.39
C GLY A 300 28.02 -10.14 41.82
N SER A 301 28.13 -11.19 42.62
CA SER A 301 28.02 -11.09 44.08
C SER A 301 29.41 -10.82 44.64
N TYR A 302 29.51 -9.85 45.54
CA TYR A 302 30.77 -9.45 46.16
C TYR A 302 30.65 -9.53 47.67
N PHE A 303 31.70 -10.02 48.29
CA PHE A 303 31.84 -10.19 49.73
C PHE A 303 32.96 -9.26 50.22
N VAL A 304 32.73 -8.59 51.35
CA VAL A 304 33.65 -7.59 51.88
C VAL A 304 33.86 -7.74 53.39
N ARG A 305 35.11 -7.61 53.83
CA ARG A 305 35.52 -7.60 55.24
C ARG A 305 36.65 -6.59 55.48
N VAL A 306 36.72 -6.06 56.71
CA VAL A 306 37.77 -5.12 57.15
C VAL A 306 38.40 -5.58 58.47
N LYS A 307 39.68 -5.29 58.68
CA LYS A 307 40.35 -5.44 59.99
C LYS A 307 41.37 -4.33 60.24
N SER A 308 41.85 -4.15 61.47
CA SER A 308 42.96 -3.22 61.73
C SER A 308 44.26 -3.66 61.03
N ALA A 309 44.99 -2.71 60.44
CA ALA A 309 46.29 -2.96 59.83
C ALA A 309 47.41 -2.91 60.87
N GLY A 310 48.45 -3.74 60.69
CA GLY A 310 49.64 -3.80 61.57
C GLY A 310 49.57 -4.81 62.71
N ASP A 311 48.42 -5.46 62.91
CA ASP A 311 48.24 -6.60 63.81
C ASP A 311 47.78 -7.81 62.97
N GLU A 312 48.65 -8.81 62.81
CA GLU A 312 48.32 -10.00 62.02
C GLU A 312 47.20 -10.84 62.67
N GLN A 313 47.10 -10.82 64.00
CA GLN A 313 46.11 -11.57 64.79
C GLN A 313 44.78 -10.83 64.96
N ALA A 314 44.67 -9.59 64.47
CA ALA A 314 43.43 -8.83 64.53
C ALA A 314 42.28 -9.58 63.81
N PRO A 315 41.10 -9.70 64.46
CA PRO A 315 39.95 -10.36 63.86
C PRO A 315 39.39 -9.55 62.69
N TRP A 316 38.85 -10.25 61.69
CA TRP A 316 38.04 -9.65 60.64
C TRP A 316 36.67 -9.20 61.17
N SER A 317 36.13 -8.13 60.58
CA SER A 317 34.72 -7.75 60.75
C SER A 317 33.79 -8.82 60.19
N SER A 318 32.50 -8.72 60.52
CA SER A 318 31.46 -9.54 59.88
C SER A 318 31.47 -9.32 58.37
N VAL A 319 31.44 -10.41 57.60
CA VAL A 319 31.36 -10.34 56.14
C VAL A 319 30.05 -9.66 55.75
N HIS A 320 30.13 -8.65 54.89
CA HIS A 320 28.98 -8.07 54.21
C HIS A 320 28.96 -8.55 52.76
N SER A 321 27.76 -8.81 52.23
CA SER A 321 27.56 -9.22 50.84
C SER A 321 26.72 -8.18 50.11
N PHE A 322 27.11 -7.81 48.89
CA PHE A 322 26.30 -6.98 48.00
C PHE A 322 26.30 -7.57 46.59
N ASN A 323 25.29 -7.21 45.80
CA ASN A 323 25.13 -7.68 44.43
C ASN A 323 25.22 -6.50 43.47
N ILE A 324 26.03 -6.65 42.43
CA ILE A 324 26.13 -5.72 41.31
C ILE A 324 25.49 -6.39 40.10
N LYS A 325 24.39 -5.81 39.61
CA LYS A 325 23.74 -6.28 38.37
C LYS A 325 24.06 -5.34 37.21
N LYS A 326 23.97 -5.85 35.99
CA LYS A 326 23.95 -4.99 34.80
C LYS A 326 22.60 -4.27 34.76
N GLY A 327 22.61 -2.95 34.54
CA GLY A 327 21.40 -2.15 34.42
C GLY A 327 20.52 -2.59 33.25
N ALA A 328 19.22 -2.28 33.33
CA ALA A 328 18.31 -2.54 32.22
C ALA A 328 18.70 -1.67 31.01
N VAL A 329 18.84 -2.29 29.83
CA VAL A 329 19.12 -1.58 28.58
C VAL A 329 17.96 -0.62 28.27
N PRO A 330 18.21 0.71 28.16
CA PRO A 330 17.16 1.66 27.87
C PRO A 330 16.49 1.38 26.53
N THR A 331 15.15 1.37 26.49
CA THR A 331 14.39 1.15 25.26
C THR A 331 14.34 2.44 24.43
N MET A 332 14.80 2.39 23.18
CA MET A 332 14.66 3.53 22.26
C MET A 332 13.19 3.65 21.79
N PRO A 333 12.54 4.84 21.91
CA PRO A 333 11.17 5.03 21.45
C PRO A 333 11.06 5.00 19.92
N ALA A 334 9.85 4.84 19.40
CA ALA A 334 9.56 4.97 17.98
C ALA A 334 9.56 6.46 17.56
N PRO A 335 10.13 6.83 16.39
CA PRO A 335 10.00 8.20 15.86
C PRO A 335 8.53 8.56 15.64
N VAL A 336 8.15 9.79 16.03
CA VAL A 336 6.79 10.30 15.78
C VAL A 336 6.83 11.18 14.53
N VAL A 337 6.30 10.66 13.43
CA VAL A 337 6.08 11.41 12.17
C VAL A 337 5.04 12.50 12.40
N GLN A 338 5.30 13.72 11.89
CA GLN A 338 4.42 14.88 12.06
C GLN A 338 3.17 14.80 11.16
N GLU A 339 3.35 14.53 9.87
CA GLU A 339 2.27 14.33 8.90
C GLU A 339 2.33 12.91 8.34
N LYS A 340 1.25 12.12 8.52
CA LYS A 340 1.20 10.72 8.07
C LYS A 340 0.66 10.54 6.65
N HIS A 341 0.07 11.58 6.06
CA HIS A 341 -0.55 11.53 4.74
C HIS A 341 -0.08 12.71 3.92
N HIS A 342 0.66 12.44 2.84
CA HIS A 342 1.04 13.45 1.87
C HIS A 342 0.36 13.17 0.52
N VAL A 343 0.09 14.21 -0.26
CA VAL A 343 -0.48 14.11 -1.62
C VAL A 343 0.48 14.75 -2.60
N VAL A 344 0.85 14.04 -3.65
CA VAL A 344 1.78 14.49 -4.70
C VAL A 344 1.00 14.56 -6.01
N ASP A 345 0.67 15.79 -6.44
CA ASP A 345 -0.08 16.05 -7.69
C ASP A 345 0.82 16.20 -8.93
N GLY A 346 2.14 16.24 -8.71
CA GLY A 346 3.16 16.34 -9.74
C GLY A 346 3.29 17.70 -10.43
N GLN A 347 2.47 18.69 -10.06
CA GLN A 347 2.48 20.05 -10.64
C GLN A 347 2.82 21.11 -9.58
N THR A 348 2.07 21.13 -8.48
CA THR A 348 2.26 22.06 -7.37
C THR A 348 3.06 21.42 -6.23
N VAL A 349 2.91 20.10 -6.05
CA VAL A 349 3.69 19.29 -5.11
C VAL A 349 4.43 18.23 -5.91
N THR A 350 5.75 18.36 -5.97
CA THR A 350 6.66 17.51 -6.77
C THR A 350 7.61 16.68 -5.91
N GLU A 351 7.56 16.84 -4.59
CA GLU A 351 8.32 16.06 -3.61
C GLU A 351 7.53 15.92 -2.31
N ALA A 352 7.78 14.84 -1.57
CA ALA A 352 7.18 14.60 -0.27
C ALA A 352 8.26 14.74 0.81
N LYS A 353 8.16 15.79 1.63
CA LYS A 353 9.05 16.01 2.77
C LYS A 353 8.45 15.32 4.00
N ILE A 354 9.11 14.26 4.45
CA ILE A 354 8.74 13.53 5.66
C ILE A 354 9.50 14.15 6.83
N GLU A 355 8.78 14.56 7.88
CA GLU A 355 9.37 15.16 9.09
C GLU A 355 8.91 14.41 10.34
N TRP A 356 9.82 14.25 11.30
CA TRP A 356 9.55 13.53 12.55
C TRP A 356 10.20 14.21 13.76
N LYS A 357 9.70 13.90 14.95
CA LYS A 357 10.32 14.33 16.21
C LYS A 357 11.64 13.58 16.41
N GLY A 358 12.71 14.32 16.67
CA GLY A 358 14.01 13.75 17.02
C GLY A 358 13.99 12.98 18.35
N ILE A 359 14.83 11.95 18.43
CA ILE A 359 15.01 11.07 19.59
C ILE A 359 16.38 11.35 20.20
N ALA A 360 16.43 11.49 21.52
CA ALA A 360 17.68 11.65 22.25
C ALA A 360 18.59 10.43 22.04
N ASN A 361 19.90 10.67 21.87
CA ASN A 361 20.94 9.65 21.63
C ASN A 361 20.79 8.83 20.34
N ALA A 362 19.92 9.25 19.40
CA ALA A 362 19.85 8.69 18.05
C ALA A 362 20.65 9.57 17.06
N PRO A 363 21.90 9.22 16.70
CA PRO A 363 22.71 10.02 15.78
C PRO A 363 22.23 9.95 14.32
N GLN A 364 21.36 9.01 13.98
CA GLN A 364 20.88 8.79 12.62
C GLN A 364 19.49 8.14 12.60
N TYR A 365 18.78 8.33 11.49
CA TYR A 365 17.49 7.72 11.18
C TYR A 365 17.58 6.88 9.90
N LEU A 366 16.70 5.88 9.81
CA LEU A 366 16.45 5.08 8.62
C LEU A 366 14.99 5.30 8.22
N LEU A 367 14.79 6.01 7.12
CA LEU A 367 13.52 6.07 6.41
C LEU A 367 13.42 4.84 5.51
N GLU A 368 12.34 4.08 5.66
CA GLU A 368 11.95 3.00 4.76
C GLU A 368 10.74 3.44 3.94
N THR A 369 10.76 3.25 2.62
CA THR A 369 9.61 3.47 1.73
C THR A 369 9.26 2.19 0.97
N SER A 370 7.98 1.86 0.82
CA SER A 370 7.54 0.63 0.15
C SER A 370 6.18 0.78 -0.53
N ARG A 371 5.89 -0.09 -1.50
CA ARG A 371 4.55 -0.23 -2.10
C ARG A 371 3.63 -1.13 -1.27
N SER A 372 4.17 -1.91 -0.35
CA SER A 372 3.44 -2.80 0.56
C SER A 372 3.39 -2.23 1.99
N THR A 373 2.32 -2.52 2.71
CA THR A 373 2.16 -2.16 4.12
C THR A 373 3.02 -3.01 5.07
N ASP A 374 3.56 -4.14 4.59
CA ASP A 374 4.49 -5.00 5.35
C ASP A 374 5.96 -4.57 5.26
N PHE A 375 6.30 -3.66 4.33
CA PHE A 375 7.66 -3.19 4.06
C PHE A 375 8.66 -4.30 3.64
N SER A 376 8.18 -5.43 3.11
CA SER A 376 8.99 -6.55 2.60
C SER A 376 10.07 -6.11 1.60
N GLU A 377 9.70 -5.31 0.61
CA GLU A 377 10.59 -4.73 -0.41
C GLU A 377 10.82 -3.22 -0.19
N ALA A 378 11.22 -2.81 1.02
CA ALA A 378 11.40 -1.40 1.32
C ALA A 378 12.75 -0.81 0.82
N LYS A 379 12.68 0.32 0.10
CA LYS A 379 13.83 1.19 -0.22
C LYS A 379 14.27 1.91 1.05
N LYS A 380 15.58 1.91 1.32
CA LYS A 380 16.18 2.36 2.59
C LYS A 380 17.00 3.64 2.39
N ILE A 381 16.69 4.68 3.16
CA ILE A 381 17.36 5.98 3.12
C ILE A 381 17.85 6.30 4.54
N LYS A 382 19.18 6.39 4.73
CA LYS A 382 19.78 6.81 6.00
C LYS A 382 20.01 8.32 5.99
N THR A 383 19.70 9.00 7.10
CA THR A 383 19.91 10.46 7.26
C THR A 383 20.17 10.82 8.72
N PRO A 384 21.11 11.73 9.03
CA PRO A 384 21.28 12.28 10.39
C PRO A 384 20.20 13.32 10.74
N ALA A 385 19.51 13.88 9.75
CA ALA A 385 18.46 14.88 9.96
C ALA A 385 17.15 14.23 10.43
N THR A 386 16.31 15.01 11.11
CA THR A 386 14.94 14.62 11.51
C THR A 386 13.92 14.82 10.38
N SER A 387 14.38 14.84 9.14
CA SER A 387 13.56 14.91 7.94
C SER A 387 14.26 14.26 6.74
N ALA A 388 13.47 13.85 5.76
CA ALA A 388 13.94 13.34 4.47
C ALA A 388 12.96 13.70 3.35
N VAL A 389 13.48 13.89 2.14
CA VAL A 389 12.67 14.25 0.96
C VAL A 389 12.63 13.08 -0.01
N ILE A 390 11.43 12.70 -0.42
CA ILE A 390 11.17 11.66 -1.43
C ILE A 390 10.78 12.37 -2.74
N LYS A 391 11.46 12.01 -3.83
CA LYS A 391 11.27 12.61 -5.18
C LYS A 391 11.01 11.58 -6.29
N ASP A 392 11.14 10.29 -5.97
CA ASP A 392 10.85 9.19 -6.89
C ASP A 392 9.59 8.50 -6.40
N PHE A 393 8.62 8.38 -7.30
CA PHE A 393 7.27 7.93 -6.99
C PHE A 393 6.81 6.92 -8.03
N ASN A 394 6.12 5.88 -7.58
CA ASN A 394 5.29 5.03 -8.43
C ASN A 394 3.82 5.47 -8.29
N ARG A 395 2.96 5.02 -9.21
CA ARG A 395 1.52 5.34 -9.18
C ARG A 395 0.83 4.81 -7.93
N GLY A 396 -0.04 5.63 -7.32
CA GLY A 396 -0.86 5.25 -6.17
C GLY A 396 -0.15 5.45 -4.83
N LYS A 397 -0.38 4.55 -3.87
CA LYS A 397 0.13 4.72 -2.50
C LYS A 397 1.55 4.21 -2.34
N THR A 398 2.45 5.09 -1.90
CA THR A 398 3.77 4.73 -1.38
C THR A 398 3.76 4.86 0.14
N TYR A 399 3.91 3.75 0.87
CA TYR A 399 3.98 3.74 2.32
C TYR A 399 5.39 4.13 2.79
N PHE A 400 5.48 4.74 3.96
CA PHE A 400 6.76 5.08 4.59
C PHE A 400 6.74 4.88 6.10
N ARG A 401 7.90 4.58 6.70
CA ARG A 401 8.11 4.53 8.14
C ARG A 401 9.54 4.93 8.49
N VAL A 402 9.75 5.43 9.70
CA VAL A 402 11.07 5.90 10.16
C VAL A 402 11.49 5.11 11.38
N HIS A 403 12.75 4.68 11.40
CA HIS A 403 13.43 4.12 12.57
C HIS A 403 14.51 5.08 13.03
N ALA A 404 14.72 5.19 14.35
CA ALA A 404 15.99 5.69 14.87
C ALA A 404 17.04 4.56 14.82
N LEU A 405 18.30 4.94 14.65
CA LEU A 405 19.44 4.05 14.86
C LEU A 405 20.15 4.44 16.16
N THR A 406 20.61 3.45 16.90
CA THR A 406 21.52 3.64 18.04
C THR A 406 22.92 4.09 17.54
N PRO A 407 23.81 4.58 18.43
CA PRO A 407 25.21 4.82 18.08
C PRO A 407 25.93 3.60 17.49
N GLY A 408 25.66 2.40 18.00
CA GLY A 408 26.12 1.12 17.45
C GLY A 408 25.42 0.68 16.15
N GLY A 409 24.52 1.51 15.60
CA GLY A 409 23.85 1.27 14.31
C GLY A 409 22.67 0.28 14.37
N ARG A 410 22.23 -0.13 15.57
CA ARG A 410 21.06 -1.01 15.73
C ARG A 410 19.78 -0.26 15.36
N ILE A 411 18.88 -0.93 14.65
CA ILE A 411 17.59 -0.36 14.23
C ILE A 411 16.59 -0.48 15.39
N GLY A 412 16.03 0.66 15.82
CA GLY A 412 14.96 0.69 16.82
C GLY A 412 13.56 0.40 16.28
N PRO A 413 12.51 0.53 17.11
CA PRO A 413 11.14 0.35 16.66
C PRO A 413 10.77 1.37 15.57
N ALA A 414 9.95 0.91 14.62
CA ALA A 414 9.42 1.76 13.56
C ALA A 414 8.43 2.80 14.11
N SER A 415 8.38 3.96 13.47
CA SER A 415 7.21 4.84 13.53
C SER A 415 5.95 4.10 13.10
N GLU A 416 4.79 4.61 13.52
CA GLU A 416 3.55 4.26 12.79
C GLU A 416 3.71 4.64 11.31
N PRO A 417 3.21 3.80 10.38
CA PRO A 417 3.40 4.03 8.96
C PRO A 417 2.56 5.22 8.49
N GLY A 418 3.14 6.02 7.61
CA GLY A 418 2.43 6.99 6.77
C GLY A 418 2.30 6.50 5.33
N TRP A 419 1.60 7.27 4.50
CA TRP A 419 1.52 7.04 3.06
C TRP A 419 1.55 8.35 2.27
N ILE A 420 2.04 8.25 1.04
CA ILE A 420 2.04 9.30 0.03
C ILE A 420 1.08 8.83 -1.06
N ASP A 421 0.03 9.61 -1.33
CA ASP A 421 -0.87 9.36 -2.45
C ASP A 421 -0.35 10.09 -3.70
N VAL A 422 0.06 9.31 -4.69
CA VAL A 422 0.64 9.79 -5.94
C VAL A 422 -0.39 9.67 -7.04
N ASN A 423 -1.11 10.76 -7.28
CA ASN A 423 -2.13 10.86 -8.30
C ASN A 423 -1.89 12.13 -9.15
N PRO A 424 -0.99 12.06 -10.15
CA PRO A 424 -0.65 13.22 -10.94
C PRO A 424 -1.78 13.61 -11.87
N ARG A 425 -2.00 14.92 -12.00
CA ARG A 425 -2.94 15.45 -12.98
C ARG A 425 -2.51 15.05 -14.40
N PRO A 426 -3.44 14.68 -15.30
CA PRO A 426 -3.10 14.39 -16.69
C PRO A 426 -2.37 15.56 -17.34
N ALA A 427 -1.29 15.25 -18.07
CA ALA A 427 -0.58 16.25 -18.86
C ALA A 427 -1.52 16.86 -19.92
N LYS A 428 -1.34 18.13 -20.24
CA LYS A 428 -2.12 18.85 -21.25
C LYS A 428 -1.26 19.06 -22.50
N ILE A 429 -1.70 18.52 -23.64
CA ILE A 429 -1.07 18.77 -24.95
C ILE A 429 -1.34 20.23 -25.36
N GLU A 430 -0.33 20.91 -25.92
CA GLU A 430 -0.49 22.23 -26.52
C GLU A 430 -1.27 22.11 -27.85
N PRO A 431 -2.26 22.98 -28.14
CA PRO A 431 -3.05 22.90 -29.36
C PRO A 431 -2.19 22.87 -30.63
N ILE A 432 -2.39 21.85 -31.46
CA ILE A 432 -1.57 21.64 -32.66
C ILE A 432 -2.30 22.26 -33.86
N PRO A 433 -1.74 23.28 -34.54
CA PRO A 433 -2.40 23.88 -35.69
C PRO A 433 -2.55 22.88 -36.85
N GLU A 434 -3.58 23.08 -37.68
CA GLU A 434 -3.78 22.30 -38.91
C GLU A 434 -2.54 22.34 -39.80
N GLN A 435 -2.09 21.17 -40.25
CA GLN A 435 -0.91 21.04 -41.09
C GLN A 435 -1.32 21.06 -42.55
N ARG A 436 -1.04 22.15 -43.27
CA ARG A 436 -1.32 22.28 -44.70
C ARG A 436 -0.05 22.05 -45.53
N VAL A 437 -0.07 21.08 -46.45
CA VAL A 437 1.01 20.86 -47.42
C VAL A 437 0.44 20.87 -48.83
N LEU A 438 1.15 21.58 -49.73
CA LEU A 438 0.83 21.68 -51.13
C LEU A 438 1.84 20.84 -51.95
N GLY A 439 1.33 19.91 -52.76
CA GLY A 439 2.09 19.28 -53.84
C GLY A 439 2.37 20.26 -54.98
N LYS A 440 3.39 19.96 -55.78
CA LYS A 440 3.80 20.76 -56.95
C LYS A 440 3.10 20.29 -58.23
N ASN A 441 2.80 19.00 -58.35
CA ASN A 441 2.14 18.41 -59.51
C ASN A 441 0.83 17.69 -59.12
N PRO A 442 -0.13 17.54 -60.05
CA PRO A 442 -1.40 16.82 -59.79
C PRO A 442 -1.24 15.33 -59.46
N THR A 443 -0.09 14.74 -59.74
CA THR A 443 0.22 13.33 -59.48
C THR A 443 1.05 13.11 -58.21
N ASP A 444 1.47 14.17 -57.52
CA ASP A 444 2.32 14.04 -56.34
C ASP A 444 1.62 13.22 -55.22
N PRO A 445 2.35 12.32 -54.53
CA PRO A 445 1.86 11.63 -53.35
C PRO A 445 1.90 12.55 -52.11
N PRO A 446 1.04 12.31 -51.10
CA PRO A 446 1.13 12.99 -49.82
C PRO A 446 2.53 12.92 -49.22
N SER A 447 3.02 14.07 -48.75
CA SER A 447 4.34 14.18 -48.14
C SER A 447 4.35 13.63 -46.72
N VAL A 448 5.46 13.05 -46.28
CA VAL A 448 5.65 12.77 -44.85
C VAL A 448 5.88 14.11 -44.14
N ILE A 449 5.05 14.41 -43.15
CA ILE A 449 5.22 15.57 -42.26
C ILE A 449 5.67 15.11 -40.88
N GLU A 450 6.34 16.01 -40.16
CA GLU A 450 6.78 15.79 -38.78
C GLU A 450 5.91 16.66 -37.84
N LEU A 451 4.95 16.01 -37.18
CA LEU A 451 4.11 16.62 -36.15
C LEU A 451 4.96 16.86 -34.91
N LYS A 452 5.30 18.11 -34.64
CA LYS A 452 5.93 18.53 -33.39
C LYS A 452 4.84 18.69 -32.33
N VAL A 453 4.96 17.95 -31.25
CA VAL A 453 3.99 17.87 -30.15
C VAL A 453 4.67 18.33 -28.87
N LYS A 454 4.00 19.17 -28.09
CA LYS A 454 4.42 19.62 -26.77
C LYS A 454 3.30 19.40 -25.78
N TRP A 455 3.65 19.23 -24.51
CA TRP A 455 2.68 19.14 -23.42
C TRP A 455 3.23 19.76 -22.14
N SER A 456 2.34 20.04 -21.18
CA SER A 456 2.71 20.50 -19.85
C SER A 456 3.68 19.51 -19.20
N ASP A 457 4.85 19.99 -18.78
CA ASP A 457 5.79 19.17 -18.03
C ASP A 457 5.28 18.85 -16.62
N LEU A 458 5.67 17.69 -16.12
CA LEU A 458 5.29 17.12 -14.85
C LEU A 458 6.58 16.65 -14.16
N PRO A 459 7.23 17.47 -13.31
CA PRO A 459 8.58 17.20 -12.80
C PRO A 459 8.81 15.87 -12.06
N ILE A 460 7.75 15.17 -11.64
CA ILE A 460 7.85 13.83 -11.04
C ILE A 460 7.92 12.70 -12.08
N ALA A 461 7.55 12.95 -13.33
CA ALA A 461 7.65 11.98 -14.41
C ALA A 461 9.12 11.76 -14.80
N LYS A 462 9.51 10.51 -15.01
CA LYS A 462 10.83 10.17 -15.59
C LYS A 462 10.76 9.96 -17.11
N GLY A 463 9.56 10.03 -17.68
CA GLY A 463 9.30 10.09 -19.11
C GLY A 463 7.80 10.13 -19.40
N TYR A 464 7.47 9.98 -20.68
CA TYR A 464 6.10 10.05 -21.19
C TYR A 464 5.86 8.95 -22.23
N GLU A 465 4.65 8.41 -22.26
CA GLU A 465 4.15 7.60 -23.39
C GLU A 465 3.17 8.45 -24.21
N LEU A 466 3.56 8.77 -25.44
CA LEU A 466 2.74 9.43 -26.44
C LEU A 466 2.08 8.38 -27.35
N GLN A 467 0.78 8.52 -27.59
CA GLN A 467 0.02 7.70 -28.52
C GLN A 467 -0.57 8.57 -29.64
N ILE A 468 -0.62 8.01 -30.85
CA ILE A 468 -1.26 8.62 -32.03
C ILE A 468 -2.14 7.60 -32.75
N SER A 469 -3.34 7.99 -33.17
CA SER A 469 -4.23 7.15 -33.99
C SER A 469 -5.06 7.97 -34.97
N LYS A 470 -5.52 7.35 -36.05
CA LYS A 470 -6.61 7.89 -36.90
C LYS A 470 -8.00 7.59 -36.34
N ASN A 471 -8.10 6.69 -35.35
CA ASN A 471 -9.34 6.34 -34.66
C ASN A 471 -9.40 7.06 -33.29
N PRO A 472 -10.48 7.81 -32.98
CA PRO A 472 -10.60 8.58 -31.73
C PRO A 472 -10.63 7.71 -30.46
N ASP A 473 -11.04 6.44 -30.56
CA ASP A 473 -11.03 5.47 -29.45
C ASP A 473 -9.64 4.85 -29.22
N PHE A 474 -8.64 5.23 -30.03
CA PHE A 474 -7.28 4.70 -30.01
C PHE A 474 -7.21 3.17 -30.18
N VAL A 475 -8.04 2.61 -31.06
CA VAL A 475 -7.87 1.25 -31.58
C VAL A 475 -6.60 1.21 -32.44
N GLY A 476 -5.68 0.28 -32.15
CA GLY A 476 -4.41 0.10 -32.88
C GLY A 476 -3.51 1.35 -32.96
N PRO A 477 -3.21 2.07 -31.85
CA PRO A 477 -2.50 3.33 -31.91
C PRO A 477 -0.99 3.10 -32.07
N GLY A 478 -0.32 3.99 -32.81
CA GLY A 478 1.13 4.14 -32.74
C GLY A 478 1.53 4.63 -31.34
N LYS A 479 2.62 4.09 -30.79
CA LYS A 479 3.11 4.42 -29.44
C LYS A 479 4.58 4.81 -29.47
N PHE A 480 4.96 5.80 -28.69
CA PHE A 480 6.33 6.28 -28.55
C PHE A 480 6.61 6.67 -27.09
N LYS A 481 7.83 6.43 -26.60
CA LYS A 481 8.28 6.87 -25.28
C LYS A 481 9.39 7.92 -25.41
N THR A 482 9.35 8.95 -24.58
CA THR A 482 10.35 10.04 -24.53
C THR A 482 10.61 10.47 -23.08
N SER A 483 11.79 10.99 -22.78
CA SER A 483 12.10 11.60 -21.46
C SER A 483 11.72 13.09 -21.39
N SER A 484 11.47 13.74 -22.53
CA SER A 484 11.19 15.18 -22.60
C SER A 484 9.68 15.47 -22.71
N PRO A 485 9.19 16.64 -22.26
CA PRO A 485 7.77 17.05 -22.38
C PRO A 485 7.37 17.47 -23.82
N PHE A 486 8.06 16.94 -24.81
CA PHE A 486 7.83 17.17 -26.23
C PHE A 486 8.32 15.98 -27.05
N GLY A 487 7.83 15.88 -28.28
CA GLY A 487 8.24 14.85 -29.23
C GLY A 487 7.87 15.20 -30.67
N SER A 488 8.36 14.38 -31.59
CA SER A 488 8.07 14.47 -33.03
C SER A 488 7.48 13.16 -33.53
N LEU A 489 6.39 13.22 -34.30
CA LEU A 489 5.76 12.06 -34.91
C LEU A 489 5.68 12.24 -36.43
N LYS A 490 6.17 11.25 -37.19
CA LYS A 490 6.10 11.26 -38.65
C LYS A 490 4.78 10.66 -39.11
N VAL A 491 3.99 11.42 -39.86
CA VAL A 491 2.73 10.94 -40.49
C VAL A 491 2.78 11.19 -42.00
N ARG A 492 2.22 10.26 -42.78
CA ARG A 492 2.30 10.29 -44.26
C ARG A 492 0.97 10.60 -44.94
N ASP A 493 -0.13 10.02 -44.48
CA ASP A 493 -1.41 10.16 -45.19
C ASP A 493 -2.23 11.31 -44.58
N PRO A 494 -2.94 12.12 -45.38
CA PRO A 494 -3.80 13.18 -44.89
C PRO A 494 -5.01 12.63 -44.13
N GLY A 495 -5.63 13.48 -43.32
CA GLY A 495 -6.78 13.17 -42.48
C GLY A 495 -6.60 13.62 -41.04
N ASP A 496 -7.53 13.20 -40.19
CA ASP A 496 -7.53 13.49 -38.76
C ASP A 496 -6.67 12.51 -37.97
N TYR A 497 -5.90 13.04 -37.02
CA TYR A 497 -5.11 12.29 -36.05
C TYR A 497 -5.47 12.74 -34.63
N TYR A 498 -5.60 11.77 -33.75
CA TYR A 498 -5.85 11.95 -32.32
C TYR A 498 -4.58 11.58 -31.55
N LEU A 499 -4.14 12.47 -30.67
CA LEU A 499 -2.93 12.31 -29.87
C LEU A 499 -3.29 12.34 -28.39
N ARG A 500 -2.68 11.46 -27.59
CA ARG A 500 -2.78 11.53 -26.13
C ARG A 500 -1.46 11.12 -25.49
N VAL A 501 -1.14 11.72 -24.35
CA VAL A 501 0.12 11.49 -23.63
C VAL A 501 -0.13 11.18 -22.16
N ARG A 502 0.67 10.28 -21.57
CA ARG A 502 0.65 10.03 -20.12
C ARG A 502 2.06 10.08 -19.53
N PRO A 503 2.23 10.53 -18.28
CA PRO A 503 3.51 10.47 -17.58
C PRO A 503 3.87 9.03 -17.19
N LEU A 504 5.17 8.77 -17.09
CA LEU A 504 5.76 7.50 -16.69
C LEU A 504 6.63 7.65 -15.44
N ASP A 505 6.68 6.61 -14.62
CA ASP A 505 7.49 6.55 -13.40
C ASP A 505 8.95 6.13 -13.69
N VAL A 506 9.73 5.94 -12.63
CA VAL A 506 11.15 5.52 -12.71
C VAL A 506 11.35 4.16 -13.39
N ASP A 507 10.36 3.28 -13.31
CA ASP A 507 10.34 1.96 -13.94
C ASP A 507 9.73 2.01 -15.36
N LEU A 508 9.49 3.21 -15.89
CA LEU A 508 8.81 3.51 -17.15
C LEU A 508 7.38 2.94 -17.25
N ASN A 509 6.73 2.70 -16.10
CA ASN A 509 5.34 2.29 -15.98
C ASN A 509 4.39 3.52 -15.92
N PRO A 510 3.08 3.36 -16.15
CA PRO A 510 2.13 4.48 -16.15
C PRO A 510 2.01 5.15 -14.78
N LEU A 511 2.56 6.36 -14.63
CA LEU A 511 2.51 7.14 -13.40
C LEU A 511 1.14 7.81 -13.20
N GLY A 512 0.52 8.25 -14.30
CA GLY A 512 -0.78 8.91 -14.34
C GLY A 512 -1.61 8.47 -15.53
N ASP A 513 -2.80 9.05 -15.65
CA ASP A 513 -3.72 8.77 -16.75
C ASP A 513 -3.32 9.53 -18.03
N PHE A 514 -3.93 9.14 -19.16
CA PHE A 514 -3.76 9.86 -20.41
C PHE A 514 -4.41 11.23 -20.35
N SER A 515 -3.77 12.19 -21.04
CA SER A 515 -4.36 13.46 -21.41
C SER A 515 -5.72 13.28 -22.09
N THR A 516 -6.55 14.32 -22.05
CA THR A 516 -7.60 14.48 -23.05
C THR A 516 -6.98 14.36 -24.46
N PRO A 517 -7.61 13.63 -25.40
CA PRO A 517 -7.10 13.55 -26.76
C PRO A 517 -7.09 14.91 -27.46
N GLU A 518 -5.93 15.28 -28.00
CA GLU A 518 -5.78 16.45 -28.88
C GLU A 518 -5.96 16.01 -30.33
N LYS A 519 -6.72 16.78 -31.11
CA LYS A 519 -6.97 16.50 -32.53
C LYS A 519 -6.12 17.41 -33.41
N VAL A 520 -5.37 16.82 -34.34
CA VAL A 520 -4.70 17.55 -35.44
C VAL A 520 -5.17 17.02 -36.79
N THR A 521 -5.42 17.93 -37.73
CA THR A 521 -5.77 17.57 -39.11
C THR A 521 -4.57 17.81 -40.03
N TYR A 522 -4.20 16.79 -40.80
CA TYR A 522 -3.22 16.90 -41.89
C TYR A 522 -3.97 17.06 -43.22
N VAL A 523 -3.88 18.25 -43.81
CA VAL A 523 -4.45 18.62 -45.11
C VAL A 523 -3.37 18.58 -46.18
N TYR A 524 -3.52 17.67 -47.14
CA TYR A 524 -2.71 17.63 -48.36
C TYR A 524 -3.54 18.07 -49.58
N ARG A 525 -3.03 19.05 -50.33
CA ARG A 525 -3.64 19.56 -51.56
C ARG A 525 -2.65 19.50 -52.72
N ILE A 526 -3.15 19.30 -53.93
CA ILE A 526 -2.38 19.33 -55.19
C ILE A 526 -3.03 20.33 -56.16
N PRO A 527 -2.28 20.88 -57.12
CA PRO A 527 -2.89 21.60 -58.24
C PRO A 527 -3.76 20.64 -59.05
N LEU A 528 -4.86 21.16 -59.62
CA LEU A 528 -5.75 20.38 -60.47
C LEU A 528 -5.09 20.16 -61.84
N ALA A 529 -5.09 18.91 -62.32
CA ALA A 529 -4.72 18.62 -63.70
C ALA A 529 -5.74 19.22 -64.67
N GLN A 530 -5.31 19.61 -65.87
CA GLN A 530 -6.26 19.84 -66.95
C GLN A 530 -7.06 18.55 -67.23
N PRO A 531 -8.39 18.63 -67.44
CA PRO A 531 -9.16 17.47 -67.88
C PRO A 531 -8.61 16.92 -69.19
N LYS A 532 -8.60 15.59 -69.33
CA LYS A 532 -8.31 14.91 -70.60
C LYS A 532 -9.61 14.40 -71.16
N LEU A 533 -10.01 14.87 -72.34
CA LEU A 533 -11.31 14.54 -72.92
C LEU A 533 -11.34 13.08 -73.40
N VAL A 534 -12.51 12.45 -73.41
CA VAL A 534 -12.69 11.04 -73.78
C VAL A 534 -13.60 10.94 -75.00
N GLU A 535 -14.90 11.14 -74.84
CA GLU A 535 -15.89 11.20 -75.94
C GLU A 535 -16.70 12.50 -75.92
N PRO A 536 -17.14 13.04 -77.08
CA PRO A 536 -16.78 12.60 -78.43
C PRO A 536 -15.28 12.69 -78.76
N ALA A 537 -14.81 11.78 -79.58
CA ALA A 537 -13.50 11.88 -80.23
C ALA A 537 -13.36 13.21 -80.99
N ASP A 538 -12.13 13.70 -81.11
CA ASP A 538 -11.87 14.95 -81.83
C ASP A 538 -12.21 14.80 -83.33
N HIS A 539 -12.79 15.85 -83.92
CA HIS A 539 -13.32 15.89 -85.29
C HIS A 539 -14.39 14.81 -85.62
N MET A 540 -14.98 14.16 -84.61
CA MET A 540 -16.06 13.18 -84.82
C MET A 540 -17.26 13.80 -85.54
N THR A 541 -17.96 12.99 -86.34
CA THR A 541 -19.20 13.38 -87.02
C THR A 541 -20.35 12.49 -86.53
N MET A 542 -21.43 13.10 -86.06
CA MET A 542 -22.64 12.41 -85.60
C MET A 542 -23.84 12.76 -86.47
N PHE A 543 -24.68 11.74 -86.73
CA PHE A 543 -25.91 11.85 -87.49
C PHE A 543 -27.11 11.52 -86.60
N PHE A 544 -28.08 12.42 -86.52
CA PHE A 544 -29.28 12.30 -85.69
C PHE A 544 -30.53 12.24 -86.57
N GLN A 545 -31.46 11.33 -86.24
CA GLN A 545 -32.73 11.14 -86.97
C GLN A 545 -33.79 12.20 -86.60
N SER A 546 -33.55 12.95 -85.52
CA SER A 546 -34.40 14.00 -84.98
C SER A 546 -33.62 15.31 -84.89
N SER A 547 -34.33 16.42 -84.68
CA SER A 547 -33.76 17.77 -84.51
C SER A 547 -33.06 17.95 -83.16
N ASP A 548 -33.41 17.13 -82.18
CA ASP A 548 -32.76 16.93 -80.89
C ASP A 548 -31.92 15.65 -80.91
N GLY A 549 -30.75 15.71 -80.29
CA GLY A 549 -29.79 14.60 -80.25
C GLY A 549 -29.07 14.55 -78.91
N PRO A 550 -29.63 13.87 -77.89
CA PRO A 550 -28.99 13.78 -76.58
C PRO A 550 -27.75 12.89 -76.62
N PHE A 551 -26.59 13.42 -76.28
CA PHE A 551 -25.34 12.64 -76.14
C PHE A 551 -24.48 13.14 -74.97
N TYR A 552 -23.56 12.30 -74.49
CA TYR A 552 -22.65 12.67 -73.43
C TYR A 552 -21.32 13.21 -73.95
N PHE A 553 -20.93 14.37 -73.48
CA PHE A 553 -19.52 14.73 -73.35
C PHE A 553 -18.96 14.03 -72.11
N THR A 554 -17.74 13.48 -72.21
CA THR A 554 -17.07 12.72 -71.15
C THR A 554 -15.57 13.02 -71.12
N TRP A 555 -14.98 12.97 -69.94
CA TRP A 555 -13.56 13.22 -69.72
C TRP A 555 -13.04 12.38 -68.56
N ASN A 556 -11.72 12.32 -68.41
CA ASN A 556 -11.12 11.66 -67.26
C ASN A 556 -11.30 12.49 -65.99
N ALA A 557 -11.68 11.84 -64.89
CA ALA A 557 -11.82 12.50 -63.59
C ALA A 557 -10.47 13.07 -63.11
N VAL A 558 -10.49 14.33 -62.66
CA VAL A 558 -9.32 15.02 -62.10
C VAL A 558 -9.29 14.81 -60.59
N LYS A 559 -8.14 14.36 -60.08
CA LYS A 559 -7.92 14.12 -58.65
C LYS A 559 -8.06 15.44 -57.87
N GLN A 560 -8.83 15.42 -56.78
CA GLN A 560 -9.22 16.60 -55.98
C GLN A 560 -10.09 17.66 -56.69
N ALA A 561 -10.67 17.37 -57.86
CA ALA A 561 -11.74 18.19 -58.41
C ALA A 561 -13.09 17.83 -57.75
N GLU A 562 -13.87 18.85 -57.40
CA GLU A 562 -15.21 18.74 -56.81
C GLU A 562 -16.29 18.95 -57.88
N TRP A 563 -16.01 19.75 -58.92
CA TRP A 563 -16.85 19.88 -60.12
C TRP A 563 -16.00 20.26 -61.34
N TYR A 564 -16.68 20.33 -62.49
CA TYR A 564 -16.15 20.75 -63.77
C TYR A 564 -17.07 21.80 -64.39
N THR A 565 -16.52 22.66 -65.23
CA THR A 565 -17.30 23.45 -66.18
C THR A 565 -16.97 22.96 -67.58
N ILE A 566 -17.99 22.57 -68.35
CA ILE A 566 -17.88 22.35 -69.79
C ILE A 566 -18.37 23.59 -70.51
N GLU A 567 -17.62 24.03 -71.51
CA GLU A 567 -18.04 25.04 -72.48
C GLU A 567 -18.18 24.40 -73.85
N VAL A 568 -19.25 24.78 -74.55
CA VAL A 568 -19.50 24.46 -75.96
C VAL A 568 -19.68 25.78 -76.71
N ALA A 569 -18.98 25.97 -77.83
CA ALA A 569 -18.97 27.18 -78.64
C ALA A 569 -19.14 26.89 -80.13
N THR A 570 -19.45 27.92 -80.93
CA THR A 570 -19.50 27.80 -82.40
C THR A 570 -18.16 28.14 -83.08
N ASP A 571 -17.20 28.69 -82.32
CA ASP A 571 -15.87 29.06 -82.78
C ASP A 571 -14.77 28.45 -81.88
N PRO A 572 -13.55 28.19 -82.41
CA PRO A 572 -12.47 27.55 -81.65
C PRO A 572 -11.85 28.44 -80.57
N ASP A 573 -12.06 29.76 -80.63
CA ASP A 573 -11.56 30.72 -79.63
C ASP A 573 -12.51 30.86 -78.43
N PHE A 574 -13.69 30.24 -78.48
CA PHE A 574 -14.76 30.34 -77.48
C PHE A 574 -15.28 31.78 -77.26
N LYS A 575 -15.37 32.56 -78.35
CA LYS A 575 -15.99 33.91 -78.35
C LYS A 575 -17.52 33.84 -78.42
N GLN A 576 -18.09 32.76 -78.95
CA GLN A 576 -19.51 32.53 -79.16
C GLN A 576 -19.95 31.24 -78.45
N ILE A 577 -20.15 31.34 -77.13
CA ILE A 577 -20.58 30.23 -76.27
C ILE A 577 -22.04 29.84 -76.59
N VAL A 578 -22.26 28.57 -76.95
CA VAL A 578 -23.58 27.94 -77.09
C VAL A 578 -24.13 27.55 -75.71
N THR A 579 -23.29 26.96 -74.87
CA THR A 579 -23.64 26.67 -73.47
C THR A 579 -22.38 26.54 -72.61
N ALA A 580 -22.47 26.97 -71.35
CA ALA A 580 -21.47 26.75 -70.32
C ALA A 580 -22.19 26.13 -69.11
N GLN A 581 -21.80 24.92 -68.70
CA GLN A 581 -22.53 24.16 -67.67
C GLN A 581 -21.60 23.56 -66.64
N ARG A 582 -22.04 23.60 -65.37
CA ARG A 582 -21.39 22.89 -64.27
C ARG A 582 -21.81 21.42 -64.28
N SER A 583 -20.85 20.52 -64.07
CA SER A 583 -21.12 19.11 -63.77
C SER A 583 -20.28 18.64 -62.61
N GLU A 584 -20.89 17.91 -61.68
CA GLU A 584 -20.20 17.29 -60.53
C GLU A 584 -19.63 15.91 -60.90
N ALA A 585 -20.07 15.35 -62.03
CA ALA A 585 -19.54 14.12 -62.61
C ALA A 585 -18.56 14.44 -63.77
N PRO A 586 -17.66 13.52 -64.13
CA PRO A 586 -16.74 13.68 -65.26
C PRO A 586 -17.44 13.46 -66.63
N LYS A 587 -18.68 13.92 -66.74
CA LYS A 587 -19.54 13.85 -67.93
C LYS A 587 -20.61 14.94 -67.90
N TYR A 588 -21.13 15.31 -69.07
CA TYR A 588 -22.26 16.22 -69.21
C TYR A 588 -23.17 15.74 -70.35
N LEU A 589 -24.48 15.70 -70.10
CA LEU A 589 -25.48 15.36 -71.12
C LEU A 589 -25.80 16.62 -71.93
N PHE A 590 -25.32 16.68 -73.17
CA PHE A 590 -25.74 17.71 -74.10
C PHE A 590 -27.10 17.31 -74.67
N ASN A 591 -28.15 18.04 -74.28
CA ASN A 591 -29.50 17.87 -74.80
C ASN A 591 -30.01 19.23 -75.29
N ALA A 592 -29.71 19.56 -76.54
CA ALA A 592 -30.15 20.78 -77.19
C ALA A 592 -30.48 20.51 -78.67
N GLU A 593 -31.27 21.40 -79.26
CA GLU A 593 -31.61 21.37 -80.68
C GLU A 593 -30.36 21.61 -81.54
N ILE A 594 -30.16 20.77 -82.56
CA ILE A 594 -28.98 20.79 -83.43
C ILE A 594 -29.11 21.93 -84.45
N LYS A 595 -28.72 23.14 -84.04
CA LYS A 595 -28.75 24.35 -84.90
C LYS A 595 -27.43 24.61 -85.63
N GLN A 596 -26.35 23.97 -85.19
CA GLN A 596 -25.00 24.19 -85.69
C GLN A 596 -24.42 22.90 -86.26
N THR A 597 -23.89 22.98 -87.47
CA THR A 597 -23.24 21.85 -88.16
C THR A 597 -21.89 21.48 -87.57
N GLN A 598 -21.27 22.42 -86.84
CA GLN A 598 -20.00 22.22 -86.14
C GLN A 598 -20.00 23.01 -84.83
N ILE A 599 -19.49 22.38 -83.77
CA ILE A 599 -19.27 22.98 -82.45
C ILE A 599 -17.87 22.63 -81.94
N TYR A 600 -17.38 23.45 -81.03
CA TYR A 600 -16.12 23.26 -80.30
C TYR A 600 -16.43 23.08 -78.81
N TRP A 601 -15.68 22.23 -78.12
CA TRP A 601 -15.89 22.02 -76.68
C TRP A 601 -14.58 21.87 -75.91
N ARG A 602 -14.62 22.32 -74.65
CA ARG A 602 -13.51 22.25 -73.68
C ARG A 602 -14.04 22.10 -72.26
N VAL A 603 -13.24 21.56 -71.36
CA VAL A 603 -13.60 21.33 -69.95
C VAL A 603 -12.52 21.88 -69.04
N LYS A 604 -12.90 22.48 -67.92
CA LYS A 604 -12.01 22.92 -66.83
C LYS A 604 -12.48 22.30 -65.52
N ALA A 605 -11.54 21.85 -64.69
CA ALA A 605 -11.81 21.28 -63.37
C ALA A 605 -11.70 22.34 -62.28
N TYR A 606 -12.49 22.18 -61.22
CA TYR A 606 -12.61 23.11 -60.10
C TYR A 606 -12.67 22.38 -58.77
N ASN A 607 -12.25 23.06 -57.71
CA ASN A 607 -12.66 22.81 -56.34
C ASN A 607 -12.84 24.14 -55.60
N SER A 608 -13.24 24.07 -54.33
CA SER A 608 -13.48 25.20 -53.43
C SER A 608 -12.35 26.23 -53.33
N GLU A 609 -11.11 25.91 -53.71
CA GLU A 609 -9.94 26.80 -53.60
C GLU A 609 -9.25 27.12 -54.94
N ARG A 610 -9.44 26.30 -55.99
CA ARG A 610 -8.60 26.32 -57.22
C ARG A 610 -9.37 25.90 -58.48
N GLU A 611 -8.85 26.35 -59.62
CA GLU A 611 -9.21 25.85 -60.95
C GLU A 611 -8.00 25.24 -61.68
N SER A 612 -8.25 24.38 -62.66
CA SER A 612 -7.24 23.87 -63.60
C SER A 612 -7.07 24.80 -64.80
N ASN A 613 -6.09 24.50 -65.66
CA ASN A 613 -6.16 24.94 -67.05
C ASN A 613 -7.36 24.27 -67.76
N TRP A 614 -7.83 24.87 -68.86
CA TRP A 614 -8.74 24.19 -69.79
C TRP A 614 -8.09 22.93 -70.38
N SER A 615 -8.92 21.95 -70.76
CA SER A 615 -8.53 20.81 -71.58
C SER A 615 -8.04 21.24 -72.97
N GLU A 616 -7.64 20.27 -73.79
CA GLU A 616 -7.62 20.49 -75.24
C GLU A 616 -9.02 20.93 -75.73
N THR A 617 -9.06 21.76 -76.77
CA THR A 617 -10.27 22.05 -77.53
C THR A 617 -10.53 20.90 -78.50
N ARG A 618 -11.75 20.37 -78.54
CA ARG A 618 -12.18 19.40 -79.56
C ARG A 618 -13.25 19.96 -80.47
N ALA A 619 -13.18 19.61 -81.74
CA ALA A 619 -14.22 19.91 -82.73
C ALA A 619 -15.18 18.72 -82.88
N LEU A 620 -16.44 19.00 -83.15
CA LEU A 620 -17.49 18.00 -83.36
C LEU A 620 -18.46 18.47 -84.44
N LYS A 621 -18.74 17.61 -85.42
CA LYS A 621 -19.74 17.86 -86.47
C LYS A 621 -21.03 17.12 -86.18
N MET A 622 -22.16 17.79 -86.40
CA MET A 622 -23.48 17.25 -86.12
C MET A 622 -24.41 17.52 -87.29
N PHE A 623 -25.14 16.50 -87.72
CA PHE A 623 -26.16 16.62 -88.75
C PHE A 623 -27.47 16.02 -88.22
N SER A 624 -28.55 16.78 -88.26
CA SER A 624 -29.91 16.30 -88.02
C SER A 624 -30.66 16.20 -89.34
N GLY A 625 -31.44 15.14 -89.53
CA GLY A 625 -32.25 14.97 -90.74
C GLY A 625 -33.60 14.34 -90.46
N ARG A 626 -34.68 15.11 -90.64
CA ARG A 626 -35.98 14.50 -90.96
C ARG A 626 -35.88 13.92 -92.37
N ARG A 627 -36.42 12.71 -92.58
CA ARG A 627 -36.90 12.37 -93.93
C ARG A 627 -37.93 13.42 -94.30
N ALA A 628 -37.74 14.08 -95.45
CA ALA A 628 -38.87 14.65 -96.15
C ALA A 628 -39.78 13.47 -96.54
N THR A 629 -40.93 13.36 -95.88
CA THR A 629 -42.07 12.64 -96.42
C THR A 629 -42.79 13.64 -97.32
N GLU A 630 -42.89 13.28 -98.60
CA GLU A 630 -43.53 14.04 -99.68
C GLU A 630 -45.03 14.27 -99.43
#